data_AF-A0A8H6HCE9-F1
#
_entry.id   AF-A0A8H6HCE9-F1
#
_cell.length_a   1.000
_cell.length_b   1.000
_cell.length_c   1.000
_cell.angle_alpha   90.00
_cell.angle_beta   90.00
_cell.angle_gamma   90.00
#
_symmetry.space_group_name_H-M   'P 1'
#
loop_
_entity.id
_entity.type
_entity.pdbx_description
1 polymer ?
#
loop_
_entity_poly.entity_id
_entity_poly.type
_entity_poly.pdbx_seq_one_letter_code
_entity_poly.pdbx_strand_id
1 'polypeptide(L)'
;MHLFGLNIPDNLLEIFRGTIACKLDDSTASWDFAVLTGDVWERHGAIIELWRPYFAADFGHVPSNPVKYINSGYRAQEFLIYIYDLLPAILHTILPETYWTTFCKLCAGIKIVLQRTLTRAQIIEAHKLFVEFAVEFEQKFVQRKASRVHFVRPCLHNVLHVPSSTLRLGPHRNFSQYPMEREIGIIVSQIKQHTTPSGNASQRAIRLAQVNTVKALTRDEAQEAPSVSSRFPRIPAGSGYAILWPRERTVNGRIVSHKEYDAIDSFFTLIGAEFTATVANTRIKKWGRLELPSRDVVRSEWQESKRSPDSPMRITRIVKVCFFEHENLVRFGEVQYYFAMQLDNDEEVYHLAMISMASLLDQALLEKSSGSLRACNAPTGQDMVVVKVGSIQGVVSALPWPLMTGDKLLSDDRWLIIENFGRDLSVLTESTTQLYSEPLLEDEDDDN
;
A
#
# COMPACT_ATOMS: atom_id res chain seq x y z
N MET A 1 18.42 -1.04 0.79
CA MET A 1 18.15 0.31 0.23
C MET A 1 18.53 0.36 -1.25
N HIS A 2 19.82 0.35 -1.58
CA HIS A 2 20.30 0.52 -2.97
C HIS A 2 19.78 -0.53 -3.97
N LEU A 3 19.75 -1.81 -3.59
CA LEU A 3 19.33 -2.89 -4.50
C LEU A 3 17.95 -2.63 -5.11
N PHE A 4 16.92 -2.57 -4.26
CA PHE A 4 15.53 -2.41 -4.70
C PHE A 4 15.14 -0.95 -4.98
N GLY A 5 15.75 0.01 -4.28
CA GLY A 5 15.37 1.41 -4.34
C GLY A 5 16.17 2.27 -5.32
N LEU A 6 17.22 1.73 -5.95
CA LEU A 6 18.07 2.49 -6.90
C LEU A 6 18.55 1.60 -8.06
N ASN A 7 19.28 0.52 -7.79
CA ASN A 7 20.01 -0.23 -8.81
C ASN A 7 19.11 -1.00 -9.78
N ILE A 8 18.08 -1.68 -9.26
CA ILE A 8 17.08 -2.38 -10.10
C ILE A 8 16.19 -1.36 -10.83
N PRO A 9 15.61 -0.33 -10.16
CA PRO A 9 14.88 0.75 -10.80
C PRO A 9 15.62 1.38 -11.98
N ASP A 10 16.87 1.80 -11.77
CA ASP A 10 17.71 2.42 -12.79
C ASP A 10 17.88 1.51 -14.01
N ASN A 11 18.22 0.24 -13.77
CA ASN A 11 18.41 -0.73 -14.84
C ASN A 11 17.12 -1.00 -15.65
N LEU A 12 15.98 -1.18 -14.98
CA LEU A 12 14.71 -1.43 -15.64
C LEU A 12 14.24 -0.21 -16.44
N LEU A 13 14.42 0.99 -15.90
CA LEU A 13 14.06 2.22 -16.60
C LEU A 13 14.93 2.43 -17.83
N GLU A 14 16.23 2.16 -17.77
CA GLU A 14 17.07 2.23 -18.96
C GLU A 14 16.63 1.24 -20.05
N ILE A 15 16.19 0.04 -19.66
CA ILE A 15 15.69 -0.98 -20.59
C ILE A 15 14.36 -0.54 -21.21
N PHE A 16 13.38 -0.16 -20.40
CA PHE A 16 12.06 0.24 -20.89
C PHE A 16 12.08 1.56 -21.66
N ARG A 17 13.07 2.42 -21.42
CA ARG A 17 13.28 3.65 -22.20
C ARG A 17 14.20 3.45 -23.41
N GLY A 18 14.79 2.27 -23.57
CA GLY A 18 15.78 2.00 -24.61
C GLY A 18 17.03 2.86 -24.53
N THR A 19 17.38 3.37 -23.34
CA THR A 19 18.55 4.23 -23.10
C THR A 19 19.77 3.46 -22.59
N ILE A 20 19.62 2.17 -22.27
CA ILE A 20 20.76 1.32 -21.95
C ILE A 20 21.71 1.25 -23.15
N ALA A 21 23.02 1.34 -22.90
CA ALA A 21 24.00 1.46 -23.98
C ALA A 21 24.03 0.21 -24.87
N CYS A 22 23.65 0.36 -26.14
CA CYS A 22 23.78 -0.69 -27.15
C CYS A 22 25.23 -1.18 -27.26
N LYS A 23 25.41 -2.50 -27.39
CA LYS A 23 26.71 -3.14 -27.57
C LYS A 23 26.69 -4.02 -28.81
N LEU A 24 27.87 -4.17 -29.43
CA LEU A 24 28.09 -5.01 -30.60
C LEU A 24 27.12 -4.64 -31.75
N ASP A 25 26.40 -5.62 -32.27
CA ASP A 25 25.50 -5.57 -33.42
C ASP A 25 24.01 -5.41 -33.03
N ASP A 26 23.70 -5.18 -31.76
CA ASP A 26 22.33 -4.97 -31.31
C ASP A 26 21.83 -3.56 -31.66
N SER A 27 20.50 -3.42 -31.79
CA SER A 27 19.85 -2.16 -32.10
C SER A 27 18.61 -1.95 -31.24
N THR A 28 18.47 -0.76 -30.69
CA THR A 28 17.28 -0.33 -29.92
C THR A 28 16.00 -0.41 -30.75
N ALA A 29 16.10 -0.33 -32.08
CA ALA A 29 14.95 -0.51 -32.99
C ALA A 29 14.34 -1.92 -32.93
N SER A 30 15.09 -2.91 -32.41
CA SER A 30 14.63 -4.29 -32.24
C SER A 30 14.07 -4.59 -30.84
N TRP A 31 13.92 -3.58 -30.00
CA TRP A 31 13.50 -3.73 -28.60
C TRP A 31 12.03 -3.38 -28.45
N ASP A 32 11.16 -4.37 -28.66
CA ASP A 32 9.70 -4.20 -28.50
C ASP A 32 9.28 -3.87 -27.05
N PHE A 33 10.20 -4.03 -26.10
CA PHE A 33 10.03 -3.65 -24.69
C PHE A 33 10.47 -2.20 -24.38
N ALA A 34 11.08 -1.49 -25.32
CA ALA A 34 11.50 -0.09 -25.15
C ALA A 34 10.32 0.89 -25.38
N VAL A 35 9.31 0.77 -24.52
CA VAL A 35 8.01 1.45 -24.69
C VAL A 35 7.92 2.85 -24.07
N LEU A 36 8.81 3.20 -23.14
CA LEU A 36 8.82 4.49 -22.45
C LEU A 36 9.68 5.50 -23.21
N THR A 37 9.32 5.79 -24.46
CA THR A 37 10.06 6.71 -25.33
C THR A 37 9.19 7.88 -25.80
N GLY A 38 9.82 9.02 -26.13
CA GLY A 38 9.14 10.23 -26.63
C GLY A 38 7.94 10.65 -25.77
N ASP A 39 6.80 10.91 -26.41
CA ASP A 39 5.56 11.35 -25.76
C ASP A 39 4.99 10.34 -24.75
N VAL A 40 5.33 9.06 -24.87
CA VAL A 40 4.89 8.04 -23.89
C VAL A 40 5.58 8.29 -22.54
N TRP A 41 6.87 8.68 -22.57
CA TRP A 41 7.62 9.00 -21.35
C TRP A 41 7.11 10.28 -20.69
N GLU A 42 6.82 11.33 -21.46
CA GLU A 42 6.25 12.58 -20.95
C GLU A 42 4.88 12.34 -20.30
N ARG A 43 3.98 11.62 -20.98
CA ARG A 43 2.65 11.24 -20.45
C ARG A 43 2.76 10.39 -19.19
N HIS A 44 3.70 9.46 -19.17
CA HIS A 44 3.99 8.65 -17.99
C HIS A 44 4.34 9.51 -16.77
N GLY A 45 5.18 10.54 -16.95
CA GLY A 45 5.50 11.50 -15.91
C GLY A 45 4.29 12.29 -15.40
N ALA A 46 3.42 12.71 -16.30
CA ALA A 46 2.19 13.45 -15.98
C ALA A 46 1.19 12.62 -15.16
N ILE A 47 1.04 11.31 -15.45
CA ILE A 47 0.17 10.40 -14.68
C ILE A 47 0.60 10.34 -13.22
N ILE A 48 1.91 10.17 -12.96
CA ILE A 48 2.45 10.09 -11.59
C ILE A 48 2.21 11.39 -10.84
N GLU A 49 2.36 12.54 -11.52
CA GLU A 49 2.09 13.85 -10.93
C GLU A 49 0.61 14.03 -10.55
N LEU A 50 -0.30 13.55 -11.40
CA LEU A 50 -1.74 13.60 -11.16
C LEU A 50 -2.21 12.68 -10.03
N TRP A 51 -1.53 11.57 -9.79
CA TRP A 51 -1.87 10.64 -8.72
C TRP A 51 -1.48 11.10 -7.31
N ARG A 52 -0.65 12.13 -7.18
CA ARG A 52 -0.16 12.62 -5.87
C ARG A 52 -1.23 12.86 -4.80
N PRO A 53 -2.43 13.41 -5.11
CA PRO A 53 -3.48 13.61 -4.11
C PRO A 53 -4.15 12.31 -3.64
N TYR A 54 -4.07 11.23 -4.41
CA TYR A 54 -4.75 9.96 -4.13
C TYR A 54 -3.97 9.06 -3.17
N PHE A 55 -2.71 9.38 -2.91
CA PHE A 55 -1.93 8.70 -1.88
C PHE A 55 -2.45 9.03 -0.50
N ALA A 56 -2.52 8.01 0.35
CA ALA A 56 -2.77 8.17 1.76
C ALA A 56 -1.62 8.93 2.46
N ALA A 57 -1.94 9.56 3.59
CA ALA A 57 -1.00 10.41 4.31
C ALA A 57 0.22 9.64 4.86
N ASP A 58 0.05 8.35 5.15
CA ASP A 58 1.07 7.48 5.74
C ASP A 58 2.23 7.16 4.79
N PHE A 59 2.04 7.32 3.48
CA PHE A 59 3.12 7.15 2.49
C PHE A 59 4.26 8.17 2.69
N GLY A 60 4.04 9.27 3.43
CA GLY A 60 5.09 10.26 3.69
C GLY A 60 5.53 10.96 2.41
N HIS A 61 6.64 10.54 1.80
CA HIS A 61 7.09 11.04 0.50
C HIS A 61 6.54 10.17 -0.64
N VAL A 62 5.76 10.80 -1.53
CA VAL A 62 5.15 10.15 -2.70
C VAL A 62 5.93 10.47 -3.97
N PRO A 63 5.93 9.57 -4.97
CA PRO A 63 6.61 9.78 -6.25
C PRO A 63 6.35 11.15 -6.87
N SER A 64 7.43 11.83 -7.26
CA SER A 64 7.41 13.02 -8.11
C SER A 64 7.37 12.60 -9.58
N ASN A 65 7.13 13.56 -10.50
CA ASN A 65 7.24 13.29 -11.93
C ASN A 65 8.67 12.81 -12.28
N PRO A 66 8.89 11.54 -12.69
CA PRO A 66 10.22 11.02 -12.94
C PRO A 66 10.89 11.69 -14.15
N VAL A 67 10.13 12.16 -15.15
CA VAL A 67 10.69 12.86 -16.32
C VAL A 67 11.47 14.10 -15.88
N LYS A 68 10.91 14.85 -14.94
CA LYS A 68 11.48 16.10 -14.44
C LYS A 68 12.57 15.88 -13.38
N TYR A 69 12.41 14.87 -12.53
CA TYR A 69 13.14 14.79 -11.26
C TYR A 69 13.98 13.54 -11.04
N ILE A 70 13.97 12.57 -11.96
CA ILE A 70 14.70 11.30 -11.77
C ILE A 70 16.20 11.51 -11.54
N ASN A 71 16.79 12.52 -12.20
CA ASN A 71 18.22 12.85 -12.11
C ASN A 71 18.55 13.91 -11.05
N SER A 72 17.56 14.47 -10.35
CA SER A 72 17.75 15.60 -9.43
C SER A 72 17.43 15.27 -7.98
N GLY A 73 17.67 14.03 -7.55
CA GLY A 73 17.50 13.60 -6.16
C GLY A 73 16.24 12.77 -5.87
N TYR A 74 15.76 12.01 -6.86
CA TYR A 74 14.67 11.05 -6.68
C TYR A 74 15.01 10.04 -5.58
N ARG A 75 14.14 9.92 -4.57
CA ARG A 75 14.48 9.15 -3.36
C ARG A 75 14.25 7.67 -3.54
N ALA A 76 14.99 6.84 -2.80
CA ALA A 76 14.80 5.39 -2.79
C ALA A 76 13.35 4.98 -2.51
N GLN A 77 12.65 5.67 -1.61
CA GLN A 77 11.23 5.41 -1.34
C GLN A 77 10.33 5.75 -2.55
N GLU A 78 10.62 6.84 -3.26
CA GLU A 78 9.88 7.19 -4.47
C GLU A 78 10.08 6.12 -5.55
N PHE A 79 11.30 5.59 -5.71
CA PHE A 79 11.56 4.48 -6.62
C PHE A 79 10.82 3.19 -6.25
N LEU A 80 10.75 2.84 -4.96
CA LEU A 80 10.03 1.64 -4.52
C LEU A 80 8.55 1.71 -4.92
N ILE A 81 7.88 2.81 -4.58
CA ILE A 81 6.47 3.02 -4.91
C ILE A 81 6.30 3.10 -6.43
N TYR A 82 7.14 3.89 -7.09
CA TYR A 82 7.06 4.07 -8.53
C TYR A 82 7.20 2.74 -9.28
N ILE A 83 8.29 2.00 -9.08
CA ILE A 83 8.58 0.83 -9.90
C ILE A 83 7.72 -0.37 -9.53
N TYR A 84 7.40 -0.58 -8.25
CA TYR A 84 6.75 -1.84 -7.82
C TYR A 84 5.25 -1.71 -7.54
N ASP A 85 4.72 -0.50 -7.35
CA ASP A 85 3.27 -0.27 -7.23
C ASP A 85 2.66 0.38 -8.47
N LEU A 86 3.28 1.43 -8.99
CA LEU A 86 2.68 2.26 -10.05
C LEU A 86 2.97 1.73 -11.45
N LEU A 87 4.24 1.43 -11.73
CA LEU A 87 4.72 1.09 -13.06
C LEU A 87 4.02 -0.15 -13.66
N PRO A 88 3.71 -1.24 -12.91
CA PRO A 88 3.00 -2.38 -13.49
C PRO A 88 1.62 -2.00 -14.02
N ALA A 89 0.91 -1.09 -13.35
CA ALA A 89 -0.40 -0.62 -13.81
C ALA A 89 -0.26 0.26 -15.04
N ILE A 90 0.70 1.19 -15.05
CA ILE A 90 0.92 2.10 -16.18
C ILE A 90 1.35 1.33 -17.44
N LEU A 91 2.17 0.28 -17.28
CA LEU A 91 2.66 -0.53 -18.39
C LEU A 91 1.66 -1.59 -18.89
N HIS A 92 0.57 -1.86 -18.18
CA HIS A 92 -0.37 -2.95 -18.52
C HIS A 92 -0.93 -2.85 -19.95
N THR A 93 -1.13 -1.64 -20.46
CA THR A 93 -1.69 -1.40 -21.80
C THR A 93 -0.64 -1.00 -22.84
N ILE A 94 0.63 -0.86 -22.44
CA ILE A 94 1.70 -0.30 -23.29
C ILE A 94 2.81 -1.32 -23.53
N LEU A 95 3.23 -2.02 -22.48
CA LEU A 95 4.27 -3.05 -22.59
C LEU A 95 3.64 -4.35 -23.11
N PRO A 96 4.21 -5.00 -24.15
CA PRO A 96 3.69 -6.26 -24.64
C PRO A 96 3.58 -7.31 -23.52
N GLU A 97 2.48 -8.06 -23.53
CA GLU A 97 2.08 -8.94 -22.44
C GLU A 97 3.18 -9.90 -21.98
N THR A 98 3.96 -10.44 -22.93
CA THR A 98 5.06 -11.35 -22.65
C THR A 98 6.12 -10.76 -21.72
N TYR A 99 6.42 -9.46 -21.87
CA TYR A 99 7.37 -8.73 -21.03
C TYR A 99 6.73 -8.23 -19.74
N TRP A 100 5.47 -7.81 -19.83
CA TRP A 100 4.72 -7.27 -18.70
C TRP A 100 4.51 -8.31 -17.60
N THR A 101 4.13 -9.53 -17.96
CA THR A 101 3.98 -10.64 -17.01
C THR A 101 5.30 -10.97 -16.30
N THR A 102 6.42 -11.01 -17.03
CA THR A 102 7.76 -11.19 -16.44
C THR A 102 8.10 -10.08 -15.45
N PHE A 103 7.86 -8.81 -15.82
CA PHE A 103 8.08 -7.67 -14.93
C PHE A 103 7.20 -7.75 -13.67
N CYS A 104 5.94 -8.15 -13.82
CA CYS A 104 5.02 -8.33 -12.69
C CYS A 104 5.50 -9.37 -11.68
N LYS A 105 6.14 -10.47 -12.12
CA LYS A 105 6.75 -11.46 -11.21
C LYS A 105 7.85 -10.86 -10.34
N LEU A 106 8.72 -10.03 -10.93
CA LEU A 106 9.73 -9.30 -10.18
C LEU A 106 9.09 -8.37 -9.14
N CYS A 107 8.08 -7.59 -9.55
CA CYS A 107 7.35 -6.71 -8.65
C CYS A 107 6.72 -7.51 -7.50
N ALA A 108 5.96 -8.57 -7.80
CA ALA A 108 5.34 -9.42 -6.79
C ALA A 108 6.36 -9.99 -5.79
N GLY A 109 7.47 -10.55 -6.27
CA GLY A 109 8.55 -11.07 -5.42
C GLY A 109 9.16 -9.99 -4.52
N ILE A 110 9.44 -8.80 -5.07
CA ILE A 110 9.99 -7.66 -4.30
C ILE A 110 9.00 -7.19 -3.24
N LYS A 111 7.72 -7.07 -3.60
CA LYS A 111 6.69 -6.61 -2.68
C LYS A 111 6.52 -7.59 -1.50
N ILE A 112 6.65 -8.91 -1.73
CA ILE A 112 6.68 -9.92 -0.66
C ILE A 112 7.90 -9.72 0.26
N VAL A 113 9.13 -9.69 -0.28
CA VAL A 113 10.35 -9.65 0.56
C VAL A 113 10.57 -8.33 1.31
N LEU A 114 9.85 -7.27 0.92
CA LEU A 114 9.84 -5.97 1.61
C LEU A 114 8.83 -5.90 2.76
N GLN A 115 8.01 -6.94 2.97
CA GLN A 115 7.10 -7.00 4.12
C GLN A 115 7.87 -7.00 5.45
N ARG A 116 7.23 -6.50 6.51
CA ARG A 116 7.81 -6.49 7.85
C ARG A 116 7.83 -7.89 8.48
N THR A 117 6.76 -8.63 8.25
CA THR A 117 6.52 -9.96 8.77
C THR A 117 6.23 -10.85 7.57
N LEU A 118 6.93 -11.98 7.46
CA LEU A 118 6.79 -12.92 6.36
C LEU A 118 6.61 -14.33 6.90
N THR A 119 5.71 -15.09 6.31
CA THR A 119 5.62 -16.53 6.55
C THR A 119 6.58 -17.28 5.64
N ARG A 120 6.91 -18.52 6.02
CA ARG A 120 7.77 -19.40 5.20
C ARG A 120 7.18 -19.65 3.81
N ALA A 121 5.85 -19.77 3.71
CA ALA A 121 5.17 -19.95 2.42
C ALA A 121 5.39 -18.74 1.50
N GLN A 122 5.30 -17.52 2.04
CA GLN A 122 5.55 -16.31 1.26
C GLN A 122 7.00 -16.22 0.77
N ILE A 123 7.96 -16.65 1.59
CA ILE A 123 9.37 -16.68 1.17
C ILE A 123 9.60 -17.69 0.04
N ILE A 124 8.97 -18.86 0.11
CA ILE A 124 9.03 -19.87 -0.97
C ILE A 124 8.42 -19.31 -2.26
N GLU A 125 7.27 -18.64 -2.16
CA GLU A 125 6.61 -18.02 -3.31
C GLU A 125 7.48 -16.91 -3.92
N ALA A 126 8.06 -16.03 -3.10
CA ALA A 126 9.00 -15.02 -3.58
C ALA A 126 10.22 -15.64 -4.30
N HIS A 127 10.74 -16.77 -3.80
CA HIS A 127 11.83 -17.48 -4.46
C HIS A 127 11.43 -18.02 -5.83
N LYS A 128 10.26 -18.66 -5.92
CA LYS A 128 9.69 -19.13 -7.19
C LYS A 128 9.55 -17.98 -8.19
N LEU A 129 8.94 -16.88 -7.78
CA LEU A 129 8.74 -15.69 -8.62
C LEU A 129 10.07 -15.11 -9.13
N PHE A 130 11.12 -15.04 -8.29
CA PHE A 130 12.44 -14.56 -8.72
C PHE A 130 13.15 -15.51 -9.68
N VAL A 131 13.04 -16.82 -9.48
CA VAL A 131 13.61 -17.82 -10.40
C VAL A 131 12.93 -17.73 -11.76
N GLU A 132 11.59 -17.71 -11.78
CA GLU A 132 10.81 -17.56 -13.00
C GLU A 132 11.13 -16.25 -13.71
N PHE A 133 11.17 -15.13 -12.97
CA PHE A 133 11.61 -13.84 -13.52
C PHE A 133 12.98 -13.93 -14.16
N ALA A 134 13.99 -14.50 -13.49
CA ALA A 134 15.36 -14.56 -14.02
C ALA A 134 15.45 -15.39 -15.31
N VAL A 135 14.76 -16.54 -15.34
CA VAL A 135 14.73 -17.41 -16.54
C VAL A 135 14.01 -16.72 -17.70
N GLU A 136 12.85 -16.12 -17.44
CA GLU A 136 12.09 -15.42 -18.46
C GLU A 136 12.79 -14.15 -18.94
N PHE A 137 13.47 -13.42 -18.05
CA PHE A 137 14.22 -12.23 -18.40
C PHE A 137 15.36 -12.56 -19.38
N GLU A 138 16.11 -13.62 -19.09
CA GLU A 138 17.15 -14.14 -19.99
C GLU A 138 16.57 -14.57 -21.35
N GLN A 139 15.44 -15.26 -21.36
CA GLN A 139 14.82 -15.75 -22.60
C GLN A 139 14.20 -14.63 -23.45
N LYS A 140 13.49 -13.69 -22.81
CA LYS A 140 12.65 -12.69 -23.50
C LYS A 140 13.40 -11.39 -23.78
N PHE A 141 14.13 -10.86 -22.80
CA PHE A 141 14.83 -9.57 -22.92
C PHE A 141 16.23 -9.75 -23.50
N VAL A 142 17.03 -10.64 -22.90
CA VAL A 142 18.42 -10.91 -23.32
C VAL A 142 18.46 -11.75 -24.59
N GLN A 143 17.51 -12.66 -24.77
CA GLN A 143 17.41 -13.58 -25.91
C GLN A 143 18.68 -14.43 -26.09
N ARG A 144 19.43 -14.67 -25.01
CA ARG A 144 20.74 -15.34 -25.01
C ARG A 144 21.77 -14.70 -25.95
N LYS A 145 21.58 -13.43 -26.31
CA LYS A 145 22.51 -12.70 -27.19
C LYS A 145 23.66 -12.14 -26.38
N ALA A 146 24.90 -12.42 -26.81
CA ALA A 146 26.10 -11.85 -26.19
C ALA A 146 26.05 -10.31 -26.14
N SER A 147 25.44 -9.68 -27.16
CA SER A 147 25.22 -8.24 -27.24
C SER A 147 24.29 -7.67 -26.15
N ARG A 148 23.43 -8.51 -25.53
CA ARG A 148 22.45 -8.10 -24.50
C ARG A 148 22.77 -8.58 -23.09
N VAL A 149 23.87 -9.31 -22.88
CA VAL A 149 24.27 -9.79 -21.54
C VAL A 149 24.36 -8.66 -20.51
N HIS A 150 24.72 -7.45 -20.97
CA HIS A 150 24.80 -6.25 -20.14
C HIS A 150 23.45 -5.78 -19.55
N PHE A 151 22.32 -6.31 -20.02
CA PHE A 151 21.01 -6.09 -19.38
C PHE A 151 20.96 -6.74 -17.99
N VAL A 152 21.63 -7.89 -17.80
CA VAL A 152 21.69 -8.61 -16.53
C VAL A 152 22.79 -8.02 -15.65
N ARG A 153 22.55 -6.82 -15.13
CA ARG A 153 23.43 -6.21 -14.13
C ARG A 153 23.45 -7.08 -12.86
N PRO A 154 24.53 -7.06 -12.05
CA PRO A 154 24.62 -7.84 -10.81
C PRO A 154 23.44 -7.63 -9.84
N CYS A 155 22.81 -6.45 -9.87
CA CYS A 155 21.61 -6.17 -9.09
C CYS A 155 20.43 -7.09 -9.42
N LEU A 156 20.22 -7.45 -10.70
CA LEU A 156 19.17 -8.38 -11.09
C LEU A 156 19.49 -9.81 -10.63
N HIS A 157 20.74 -10.26 -10.74
CA HIS A 157 21.13 -11.58 -10.24
C HIS A 157 20.93 -11.71 -8.72
N ASN A 158 21.22 -10.65 -7.97
CA ASN A 158 21.15 -10.65 -6.51
C ASN A 158 19.74 -10.94 -5.97
N VAL A 159 18.67 -10.73 -6.74
CA VAL A 159 17.30 -11.02 -6.28
C VAL A 159 17.08 -12.51 -6.01
N LEU A 160 17.80 -13.40 -6.69
CA LEU A 160 17.72 -14.85 -6.49
C LEU A 160 18.17 -15.29 -5.09
N HIS A 161 19.08 -14.52 -4.47
CA HIS A 161 19.64 -14.80 -3.15
C HIS A 161 18.86 -14.15 -2.01
N VAL A 162 17.90 -13.27 -2.33
CA VAL A 162 17.15 -12.52 -1.32
C VAL A 162 16.31 -13.45 -0.43
N PRO A 163 15.52 -14.40 -0.96
CA PRO A 163 14.69 -15.28 -0.13
C PRO A 163 15.50 -16.14 0.86
N SER A 164 16.61 -16.72 0.41
CA SER A 164 17.50 -17.52 1.27
C SER A 164 18.18 -16.66 2.33
N SER A 165 18.58 -15.43 1.96
CA SER A 165 19.10 -14.44 2.90
C SER A 165 18.04 -14.04 3.94
N THR A 166 16.77 -13.93 3.54
CA THR A 166 15.66 -13.63 4.45
C THR A 166 15.39 -14.76 5.45
N LEU A 167 15.53 -16.03 5.05
CA LEU A 167 15.48 -17.16 5.99
C LEU A 167 16.63 -17.13 7.00
N ARG A 168 17.83 -16.74 6.57
CA ARG A 168 19.04 -16.75 7.40
C ARG A 168 19.14 -15.55 8.35
N LEU A 169 18.81 -14.35 7.86
CA LEU A 169 19.05 -13.07 8.55
C LEU A 169 17.76 -12.40 9.03
N GLY A 170 16.61 -12.95 8.67
CA GLY A 170 15.30 -12.33 8.86
C GLY A 170 14.95 -11.32 7.76
N PRO A 171 13.84 -10.58 7.92
CA PRO A 171 13.39 -9.58 6.95
C PRO A 171 14.44 -8.52 6.63
N HIS A 172 14.46 -8.05 5.38
CA HIS A 172 15.45 -7.09 4.87
C HIS A 172 15.55 -5.78 5.68
N ARG A 173 14.48 -5.40 6.38
CA ARG A 173 14.45 -4.25 7.27
C ARG A 173 15.49 -4.34 8.39
N ASN A 174 15.75 -5.55 8.91
CA ASN A 174 16.60 -5.80 10.07
C ASN A 174 18.07 -5.48 9.80
N PHE A 175 18.53 -5.63 8.56
CA PHE A 175 19.91 -5.38 8.15
C PHE A 175 20.01 -4.33 7.04
N SER A 176 18.97 -3.50 6.88
CA SER A 176 18.98 -2.42 5.90
C SER A 176 19.99 -1.33 6.25
N GLN A 177 20.53 -0.66 5.24
CA GLN A 177 21.46 0.46 5.41
C GLN A 177 20.79 1.79 5.79
N TYR A 178 19.45 1.87 5.76
CA TYR A 178 18.72 3.12 6.04
C TYR A 178 19.07 3.76 7.40
N PRO A 179 19.14 3.02 8.53
CA PRO A 179 19.50 3.61 9.81
C PRO A 179 20.95 4.12 9.81
N MET A 180 21.86 3.36 9.19
CA MET A 180 23.27 3.70 9.10
C MET A 180 23.49 4.99 8.29
N GLU A 181 22.86 5.11 7.12
CA GLU A 181 22.97 6.31 6.29
C GLU A 181 22.34 7.54 6.93
N ARG A 182 21.21 7.36 7.62
CA ARG A 182 20.62 8.44 8.41
C ARG A 182 21.58 8.93 9.49
N GLU A 183 22.23 8.00 10.19
CA GLU A 183 23.20 8.34 11.22
C GLU A 183 24.42 9.07 10.63
N ILE A 184 24.94 8.59 9.50
CA ILE A 184 26.01 9.28 8.76
C ILE A 184 25.58 10.71 8.41
N GLY A 185 24.37 10.91 7.88
CA GLY A 185 23.86 12.24 7.54
C GLY A 185 23.75 13.17 8.76
N ILE A 186 23.30 12.64 9.91
CA ILE A 186 23.23 13.39 11.16
C ILE A 186 24.64 13.81 11.62
N ILE A 187 25.60 12.89 11.63
CA ILE A 187 26.98 13.18 12.02
C ILE A 187 27.58 14.23 11.10
N VAL A 188 27.45 14.05 9.77
CA VAL A 188 27.96 14.99 8.76
C VAL A 188 27.39 16.40 8.95
N SER A 189 26.08 16.54 9.21
CA SER A 189 25.45 17.85 9.46
C SER A 189 25.97 18.56 10.72
N GLN A 190 26.59 17.82 11.64
CA GLN A 190 27.13 18.33 12.90
C GLN A 190 28.63 18.62 12.83
N ILE A 191 29.30 18.25 11.74
CA ILE A 191 30.71 18.58 11.51
C ILE A 191 30.79 20.10 11.31
N LYS A 192 31.44 20.78 12.26
CA LYS A 192 31.63 22.25 12.22
C LYS A 192 33.09 22.66 12.10
N GLN A 193 34.02 21.71 12.14
CA GLN A 193 35.46 21.96 12.11
C GLN A 193 36.08 21.40 10.82
N HIS A 194 36.60 22.28 9.99
CA HIS A 194 37.19 21.93 8.69
C HIS A 194 38.63 21.43 8.78
N THR A 195 39.34 21.71 9.89
CA THR A 195 40.77 21.36 10.05
C THR A 195 40.99 19.90 10.46
N THR A 196 40.11 19.34 11.30
CA THR A 196 40.19 17.94 11.77
C THR A 196 38.81 17.27 11.69
N PRO A 197 38.23 17.18 10.48
CA PRO A 197 36.85 16.75 10.29
C PRO A 197 36.59 15.35 10.86
N SER A 198 37.51 14.41 10.70
CA SER A 198 37.39 13.05 11.24
C SER A 198 37.38 13.03 12.77
N GLY A 199 38.25 13.82 13.42
CA GLY A 199 38.28 13.93 14.88
C GLY A 199 37.00 14.56 15.43
N ASN A 200 36.47 15.59 14.75
CA ASN A 200 35.20 16.21 15.10
C ASN A 200 34.02 15.23 14.92
N ALA A 201 33.98 14.51 13.80
CA ALA A 201 32.97 13.49 13.53
C ALA A 201 32.93 12.41 14.62
N SER A 202 34.10 11.89 15.03
CA SER A 202 34.19 10.92 16.13
C SER A 202 33.63 11.46 17.44
N GLN A 203 33.96 12.70 17.80
CA GLN A 203 33.41 13.33 19.02
C GLN A 203 31.89 13.56 18.92
N ARG A 204 31.37 13.92 17.72
CA ARG A 204 29.93 14.03 17.48
C ARG A 204 29.22 12.70 17.63
N ALA A 205 29.78 11.63 17.07
CA ALA A 205 29.25 10.27 17.20
C ALA A 205 29.21 9.82 18.67
N ILE A 206 30.29 10.03 19.43
CA ILE A 206 30.34 9.72 20.87
C ILE A 206 29.26 10.51 21.62
N ARG A 207 29.12 11.80 21.36
CA ARG A 207 28.14 12.65 22.04
C ARG A 207 26.71 12.21 21.73
N LEU A 208 26.42 11.86 20.48
CA LEU A 208 25.11 11.37 20.06
C LEU A 208 24.79 10.02 20.72
N ALA A 209 25.76 9.11 20.78
CA ALA A 209 25.63 7.85 21.50
C ALA A 209 25.32 8.09 22.99
N GLN A 210 26.09 8.96 23.67
CA GLN A 210 25.85 9.33 25.07
C GLN A 210 24.43 9.89 25.30
N VAL A 211 23.98 10.80 24.43
CA VAL A 211 22.62 11.38 24.52
C VAL A 211 21.55 10.31 24.31
N ASN A 212 21.74 9.42 23.34
CA ASN A 212 20.82 8.31 23.10
C ASN A 212 20.79 7.33 24.26
N THR A 213 21.93 7.04 24.90
CA THR A 213 22.00 6.22 26.12
C THR A 213 21.22 6.85 27.26
N VAL A 214 21.42 8.16 27.52
CA VAL A 214 20.62 8.84 28.56
C VAL A 214 19.13 8.79 28.21
N LYS A 215 18.74 9.08 26.96
CA LYS A 215 17.35 8.98 26.52
C LYS A 215 16.77 7.57 26.70
N ALA A 216 17.56 6.53 26.50
CA ALA A 216 17.14 5.15 26.68
C ALA A 216 16.98 4.82 28.18
N LEU A 217 17.89 5.28 29.03
CA LEU A 217 17.85 5.07 30.48
C LEU A 217 16.76 5.89 31.19
N THR A 218 16.42 7.08 30.67
CA THR A 218 15.40 7.96 31.26
C THR A 218 14.03 7.79 30.62
N ARG A 219 13.90 6.95 29.58
CA ARG A 219 12.58 6.55 29.09
C ARG A 219 11.98 5.61 30.13
N ASP A 220 11.15 6.19 30.99
CA ASP A 220 10.14 5.42 31.69
C ASP A 220 9.29 4.73 30.63
N GLU A 221 9.11 3.41 30.72
CA GLU A 221 8.37 2.62 29.72
C GLU A 221 6.91 3.12 29.54
N ALA A 222 6.44 3.96 30.47
CA ALA A 222 5.14 4.60 30.49
C ALA A 222 5.03 5.94 29.71
N GLN A 223 6.12 6.52 29.18
CA GLN A 223 5.99 7.67 28.27
C GLN A 223 5.61 7.18 26.87
N GLU A 224 4.32 6.87 26.72
CA GLU A 224 3.65 6.78 25.43
C GLU A 224 4.09 7.96 24.55
N ALA A 225 4.36 7.68 23.27
CA ALA A 225 4.64 8.71 22.28
C ALA A 225 3.63 9.86 22.44
N PRO A 226 4.06 11.14 22.33
CA PRO A 226 3.19 12.27 22.57
C PRO A 226 1.89 12.07 21.79
N SER A 227 0.78 11.95 22.54
CA SER A 227 -0.55 11.74 21.97
C SER A 227 -0.76 12.67 20.78
N VAL A 228 -1.41 12.18 19.74
CA VAL A 228 -1.78 12.95 18.56
C VAL A 228 -2.54 14.19 19.03
N SER A 229 -1.82 15.31 19.25
CA SER A 229 -2.32 16.63 19.61
C SER A 229 -3.55 16.63 20.54
N SER A 230 -3.39 16.97 21.82
CA SER A 230 -4.46 17.19 22.82
C SER A 230 -5.62 18.13 22.40
N ARG A 231 -5.55 18.74 21.21
CA ARG A 231 -6.55 19.66 20.64
C ARG A 231 -7.93 19.04 20.39
N PHE A 232 -8.07 17.72 20.34
CA PHE A 232 -9.35 17.07 20.04
C PHE A 232 -9.68 15.95 21.02
N PRO A 233 -10.94 15.84 21.49
CA PRO A 233 -11.33 14.73 22.34
C PRO A 233 -11.13 13.38 21.64
N ARG A 234 -10.73 12.38 22.43
CA ARG A 234 -10.45 11.01 22.00
C ARG A 234 -11.40 10.08 22.75
N ILE A 235 -12.20 9.31 22.01
CA ILE A 235 -13.11 8.30 22.59
C ILE A 235 -12.51 6.93 22.32
N PRO A 236 -12.01 6.21 23.34
CA PRO A 236 -11.52 4.84 23.15
C PRO A 236 -12.62 3.95 22.57
N ALA A 237 -12.27 3.11 21.59
CA ALA A 237 -13.20 2.22 20.91
C ALA A 237 -12.76 0.73 20.98
N GLY A 238 -11.97 0.38 22.00
CA GLY A 238 -11.42 -0.95 22.21
C GLY A 238 -10.14 -1.23 21.40
N SER A 239 -9.33 -2.19 21.85
CA SER A 239 -8.18 -2.76 21.13
C SER A 239 -7.19 -1.75 20.50
N GLY A 240 -7.00 -0.60 21.13
CA GLY A 240 -6.11 0.47 20.63
C GLY A 240 -6.74 1.44 19.63
N TYR A 241 -7.99 1.22 19.22
CA TYR A 241 -8.75 2.14 18.37
C TYR A 241 -9.30 3.32 19.18
N ALA A 242 -9.45 4.47 18.53
CA ALA A 242 -10.16 5.60 19.12
C ALA A 242 -10.90 6.46 18.08
N ILE A 243 -12.14 6.81 18.37
CA ILE A 243 -12.91 7.75 17.56
C ILE A 243 -12.45 9.18 17.88
N LEU A 244 -12.16 9.95 16.83
CA LEU A 244 -11.65 11.30 16.91
C LEU A 244 -12.64 12.31 16.31
N TRP A 245 -12.48 13.57 16.71
CA TRP A 245 -13.24 14.69 16.17
C TRP A 245 -12.83 15.03 14.73
N PRO A 246 -13.72 15.69 13.96
CA PRO A 246 -14.96 16.36 14.38
C PRO A 246 -16.16 15.43 14.57
N ARG A 247 -17.04 15.79 15.51
CA ARG A 247 -18.34 15.15 15.75
C ARG A 247 -19.46 16.07 15.26
N GLU A 248 -20.52 15.48 14.75
CA GLU A 248 -21.72 16.20 14.37
C GLU A 248 -22.33 16.94 15.58
N ARG A 249 -22.69 18.21 15.37
CA ARG A 249 -23.18 19.10 16.42
C ARG A 249 -24.68 19.00 16.68
N THR A 250 -25.43 18.36 15.77
CA THR A 250 -26.88 18.20 15.87
C THR A 250 -27.23 17.41 17.15
N VAL A 251 -28.08 17.98 18.02
CA VAL A 251 -28.36 17.43 19.37
C VAL A 251 -28.88 15.99 19.31
N ASN A 252 -29.74 15.68 18.34
CA ASN A 252 -30.36 14.36 18.19
C ASN A 252 -29.80 13.56 17.00
N GLY A 253 -28.72 14.01 16.37
CA GLY A 253 -28.24 13.43 15.10
C GLY A 253 -29.18 13.68 13.92
N ARG A 254 -28.87 13.05 12.78
CA ARG A 254 -29.69 13.10 11.55
C ARG A 254 -30.36 11.77 11.28
N ILE A 255 -31.54 11.84 10.66
CA ILE A 255 -32.22 10.67 10.10
C ILE A 255 -31.32 10.10 9.00
N VAL A 256 -31.15 8.78 9.02
CA VAL A 256 -30.39 8.05 8.00
C VAL A 256 -31.22 7.87 6.73
N SER A 257 -30.55 7.75 5.59
CA SER A 257 -31.20 7.31 4.34
C SER A 257 -31.64 5.84 4.43
N HIS A 258 -32.55 5.41 3.55
CA HIS A 258 -32.99 4.00 3.49
C HIS A 258 -31.79 3.05 3.33
N LYS A 259 -30.85 3.36 2.43
CA LYS A 259 -29.66 2.53 2.22
C LYS A 259 -28.75 2.45 3.45
N GLU A 260 -28.57 3.57 4.16
CA GLU A 260 -27.80 3.58 5.41
C GLU A 260 -28.53 2.75 6.49
N TYR A 261 -29.87 2.82 6.56
CA TYR A 261 -30.67 2.01 7.48
C TYR A 261 -30.56 0.52 7.16
N ASP A 262 -30.73 0.11 5.89
CA ASP A 262 -30.64 -1.28 5.46
C ASP A 262 -29.27 -1.88 5.83
N ALA A 263 -28.20 -1.11 5.70
CA ALA A 263 -26.85 -1.51 6.10
C ALA A 263 -26.70 -1.68 7.63
N ILE A 264 -27.36 -0.83 8.43
CA ILE A 264 -27.37 -0.92 9.90
C ILE A 264 -28.17 -2.15 10.34
N ASP A 265 -29.35 -2.34 9.77
CA ASP A 265 -30.25 -3.46 10.05
C ASP A 265 -29.59 -4.79 9.69
N SER A 266 -28.95 -4.86 8.52
CA SER A 266 -28.17 -6.04 8.10
C SER A 266 -27.04 -6.37 9.07
N PHE A 267 -26.33 -5.36 9.58
CA PHE A 267 -25.25 -5.57 10.55
C PHE A 267 -25.75 -6.11 11.88
N PHE A 268 -26.84 -5.56 12.43
CA PHE A 268 -27.38 -6.04 13.70
C PHE A 268 -28.01 -7.43 13.58
N THR A 269 -28.67 -7.71 12.45
CA THR A 269 -29.16 -9.05 12.10
C THR A 269 -28.01 -10.05 12.06
N LEU A 270 -26.88 -9.68 11.44
CA LEU A 270 -25.70 -10.54 11.29
C LEU A 270 -25.07 -10.91 12.65
N ILE A 271 -24.99 -9.95 13.58
CA ILE A 271 -24.46 -10.21 14.92
C ILE A 271 -25.50 -10.81 15.89
N GLY A 272 -26.72 -11.09 15.41
CA GLY A 272 -27.79 -11.69 16.20
C GLY A 272 -28.41 -10.76 17.25
N ALA A 273 -28.30 -9.44 17.07
CA ALA A 273 -28.85 -8.45 17.99
C ALA A 273 -30.19 -7.90 17.48
N GLU A 274 -31.18 -7.77 18.37
CA GLU A 274 -32.48 -7.22 18.01
C GLU A 274 -32.40 -5.70 17.77
N PHE A 275 -32.54 -5.28 16.51
CA PHE A 275 -32.65 -3.88 16.12
C PHE A 275 -34.11 -3.52 15.82
N THR A 276 -34.79 -2.92 16.80
CA THR A 276 -36.24 -2.63 16.74
C THR A 276 -36.57 -1.25 16.15
N ALA A 277 -35.55 -0.49 15.74
CA ALA A 277 -35.71 0.84 15.18
C ALA A 277 -36.25 0.80 13.74
N THR A 278 -36.93 1.85 13.30
CA THR A 278 -37.42 2.06 11.93
C THR A 278 -36.63 3.18 11.27
N VAL A 279 -36.58 3.22 9.92
CA VAL A 279 -35.91 4.30 9.17
C VAL A 279 -36.26 5.70 9.70
N ALA A 280 -37.53 5.93 10.05
CA ALA A 280 -38.04 7.22 10.52
C ALA A 280 -37.53 7.63 11.91
N ASN A 281 -37.15 6.65 12.76
CA ASN A 281 -36.71 6.88 14.13
C ASN A 281 -35.19 6.70 14.31
N THR A 282 -34.49 6.07 13.36
CA THR A 282 -33.04 5.89 13.42
C THR A 282 -32.31 7.20 13.16
N ARG A 283 -31.68 7.75 14.22
CA ARG A 283 -30.88 8.97 14.14
C ARG A 283 -29.45 8.73 14.55
N ILE A 284 -28.51 9.20 13.74
CA ILE A 284 -27.08 9.00 13.97
C ILE A 284 -26.36 10.34 14.09
N LYS A 285 -25.41 10.40 15.04
CA LYS A 285 -24.39 11.45 15.09
C LYS A 285 -23.17 10.95 14.35
N LYS A 286 -22.71 11.70 13.33
CA LYS A 286 -21.54 11.32 12.54
C LYS A 286 -20.24 11.79 13.21
N TRP A 287 -19.20 10.98 13.17
CA TRP A 287 -17.82 11.30 13.53
C TRP A 287 -16.91 11.25 12.32
N GLY A 288 -15.88 12.09 12.36
CA GLY A 288 -15.07 12.40 11.20
C GLY A 288 -13.86 11.52 11.01
N ARG A 289 -13.37 10.89 12.07
CA ARG A 289 -12.02 10.31 12.12
C ARG A 289 -11.94 9.12 13.07
N LEU A 290 -11.05 8.19 12.75
CA LEU A 290 -10.67 7.04 13.56
C LEU A 290 -9.15 6.98 13.67
N GLU A 291 -8.63 6.84 14.87
CA GLU A 291 -7.24 6.45 15.14
C GLU A 291 -7.17 4.93 15.19
N LEU A 292 -6.29 4.35 14.38
CA LEU A 292 -5.99 2.92 14.38
C LEU A 292 -4.96 2.56 15.46
N PRO A 293 -4.81 1.28 15.83
CA PRO A 293 -3.74 0.84 16.74
C PRO A 293 -2.34 1.19 16.24
N SER A 294 -2.17 1.28 14.91
CA SER A 294 -0.94 1.75 14.25
C SER A 294 -0.65 3.25 14.44
N ARG A 295 -1.57 4.00 15.06
CA ARG A 295 -1.60 5.46 15.19
C ARG A 295 -1.90 6.24 13.91
N ASP A 296 -2.28 5.54 12.85
CA ASP A 296 -2.80 6.21 11.65
C ASP A 296 -4.18 6.79 11.90
N VAL A 297 -4.45 7.95 11.30
CA VAL A 297 -5.76 8.57 11.36
C VAL A 297 -6.48 8.37 10.03
N VAL A 298 -7.48 7.51 10.07
CA VAL A 298 -8.44 7.33 8.98
C VAL A 298 -9.47 8.46 9.06
N ARG A 299 -9.77 9.07 7.92
CA ARG A 299 -10.80 10.11 7.80
C ARG A 299 -12.04 9.53 7.13
N SER A 300 -13.11 10.29 7.21
CA SER A 300 -14.36 9.99 6.52
C SER A 300 -14.59 10.95 5.37
N GLU A 301 -15.30 10.48 4.34
CA GLU A 301 -15.86 11.29 3.26
C GLU A 301 -16.56 12.52 3.83
N TRP A 302 -17.46 12.33 4.83
CA TRP A 302 -18.26 13.38 5.45
C TRP A 302 -17.47 14.61 5.92
N GLN A 303 -16.19 14.46 6.23
CA GLN A 303 -15.34 15.57 6.67
C GLN A 303 -14.27 15.97 5.67
N GLU A 304 -13.77 15.02 4.91
CA GLU A 304 -12.73 15.29 3.93
C GLU A 304 -13.28 16.05 2.72
N SER A 305 -14.52 15.78 2.30
CA SER A 305 -15.18 16.45 1.17
C SER A 305 -15.56 17.91 1.43
N LYS A 306 -15.59 18.34 2.71
CA LYS A 306 -15.92 19.73 3.10
C LYS A 306 -14.77 20.71 2.91
N ARG A 307 -13.57 20.25 2.56
CA ARG A 307 -12.40 21.12 2.44
C ARG A 307 -12.33 21.74 1.06
N SER A 308 -11.84 22.98 1.00
CA SER A 308 -11.71 23.74 -0.24
C SER A 308 -10.72 23.05 -1.21
N PRO A 309 -11.01 23.06 -2.52
CA PRO A 309 -10.08 22.59 -3.55
C PRO A 309 -8.69 23.24 -3.48
N ASP A 310 -8.60 24.46 -2.95
CA ASP A 310 -7.37 25.25 -2.82
C ASP A 310 -6.36 24.73 -1.77
N SER A 311 -6.76 23.74 -0.96
CA SER A 311 -5.86 23.05 -0.02
C SER A 311 -6.04 21.54 -0.18
N PRO A 312 -5.57 20.96 -1.30
CA PRO A 312 -5.78 19.55 -1.62
C PRO A 312 -5.05 18.72 -0.57
N MET A 313 -5.82 18.02 0.26
CA MET A 313 -5.27 17.05 1.17
C MET A 313 -5.24 15.68 0.49
N ARG A 314 -4.23 14.91 0.85
CA ARG A 314 -4.16 13.48 0.54
C ARG A 314 -5.41 12.77 1.04
N ILE A 315 -5.98 11.90 0.21
CA ILE A 315 -7.17 11.11 0.53
C ILE A 315 -6.81 10.06 1.60
N THR A 316 -7.42 10.14 2.78
CA THR A 316 -7.17 9.18 3.88
C THR A 316 -8.43 8.47 4.37
N ARG A 317 -9.41 8.29 3.48
CA ARG A 317 -10.70 7.67 3.77
C ARG A 317 -10.93 6.31 3.13
N ILE A 318 -9.95 5.81 2.37
CA ILE A 318 -10.00 4.49 1.77
C ILE A 318 -9.36 3.50 2.72
N VAL A 319 -10.07 2.42 3.02
CA VAL A 319 -9.67 1.44 4.03
C VAL A 319 -9.66 0.02 3.50
N LYS A 320 -8.81 -0.78 4.11
CA LYS A 320 -8.83 -2.24 4.05
C LYS A 320 -9.67 -2.76 5.21
N VAL A 321 -10.67 -3.57 4.89
CA VAL A 321 -11.62 -4.14 5.86
C VAL A 321 -11.50 -5.66 5.83
N CYS A 322 -11.38 -6.27 7.01
CA CYS A 322 -11.41 -7.72 7.19
C CYS A 322 -12.76 -8.14 7.75
N PHE A 323 -13.44 -9.06 7.05
CA PHE A 323 -14.68 -9.67 7.49
C PHE A 323 -14.39 -11.02 8.14
N PHE A 324 -14.21 -11.02 9.46
CA PHE A 324 -13.86 -12.22 10.24
C PHE A 324 -14.92 -13.33 10.16
N GLU A 325 -16.19 -12.97 9.95
CA GLU A 325 -17.32 -13.89 9.82
C GLU A 325 -17.36 -14.59 8.45
N HIS A 326 -16.57 -14.12 7.49
CA HIS A 326 -16.50 -14.66 6.12
C HIS A 326 -15.07 -15.10 5.80
N GLU A 327 -14.53 -16.05 6.58
CA GLU A 327 -13.19 -16.63 6.34
C GLU A 327 -12.06 -15.59 6.25
N ASN A 328 -12.16 -14.49 7.00
CA ASN A 328 -11.24 -13.34 6.92
C ASN A 328 -11.20 -12.66 5.54
N LEU A 329 -12.31 -12.66 4.80
CA LEU A 329 -12.40 -11.98 3.51
C LEU A 329 -11.96 -10.52 3.63
N VAL A 330 -10.98 -10.15 2.81
CA VAL A 330 -10.46 -8.80 2.74
C VAL A 330 -11.13 -8.05 1.59
N ARG A 331 -11.74 -6.91 1.89
CA ARG A 331 -12.26 -5.98 0.88
C ARG A 331 -11.77 -4.55 1.13
N PHE A 332 -11.96 -3.69 0.12
CA PHE A 332 -11.64 -2.27 0.19
C PHE A 332 -12.90 -1.42 0.10
N GLY A 333 -12.88 -0.26 0.72
CA GLY A 333 -14.02 0.65 0.70
C GLY A 333 -13.67 2.06 1.15
N GLU A 334 -14.60 2.98 0.88
CA GLU A 334 -14.52 4.37 1.31
C GLU A 334 -15.37 4.59 2.56
N VAL A 335 -14.74 5.04 3.64
CA VAL A 335 -15.45 5.36 4.88
C VAL A 335 -16.29 6.61 4.68
N GLN A 336 -17.61 6.47 4.82
CA GLN A 336 -18.55 7.58 4.72
C GLN A 336 -18.60 8.39 6.02
N TYR A 337 -18.68 7.70 7.16
CA TYR A 337 -18.59 8.30 8.50
C TYR A 337 -18.47 7.22 9.59
N TYR A 338 -18.05 7.63 10.79
CA TYR A 338 -18.08 6.80 11.99
C TYR A 338 -19.27 7.15 12.85
N PHE A 339 -19.75 6.19 13.65
CA PHE A 339 -20.79 6.44 14.63
C PHE A 339 -20.68 5.49 15.82
N ALA A 340 -21.38 5.85 16.89
CA ALA A 340 -21.54 5.00 18.06
C ALA A 340 -23.04 4.78 18.29
N MET A 341 -23.42 3.54 18.58
CA MET A 341 -24.81 3.15 18.84
C MET A 341 -24.86 2.24 20.05
N GLN A 342 -25.87 2.43 20.89
CA GLN A 342 -26.18 1.55 22.01
C GLN A 342 -27.62 1.07 21.80
N LEU A 343 -27.85 -0.22 21.90
CA LEU A 343 -29.19 -0.81 21.79
C LEU A 343 -29.87 -0.77 23.17
N ASP A 344 -31.20 -0.68 23.22
CA ASP A 344 -31.93 -0.53 24.49
C ASP A 344 -31.71 -1.71 25.45
N ASN A 345 -31.46 -2.91 24.91
CA ASN A 345 -31.23 -4.13 25.67
C ASN A 345 -29.74 -4.48 25.85
N ASP A 346 -28.83 -3.57 25.47
CA ASP A 346 -27.39 -3.81 25.50
C ASP A 346 -26.64 -2.73 26.28
N GLU A 347 -25.78 -3.16 27.20
CA GLU A 347 -24.90 -2.25 27.95
C GLU A 347 -23.69 -1.84 27.10
N GLU A 348 -23.39 -2.56 26.02
CA GLU A 348 -22.26 -2.27 25.13
C GLU A 348 -22.57 -1.11 24.16
N VAL A 349 -21.60 -0.19 24.04
CA VAL A 349 -21.62 0.83 23.00
C VAL A 349 -20.86 0.33 21.79
N TYR A 350 -21.58 0.07 20.71
CA TYR A 350 -21.03 -0.33 19.43
C TYR A 350 -20.36 0.85 18.74
N HIS A 351 -19.05 0.73 18.50
CA HIS A 351 -18.28 1.67 17.69
C HIS A 351 -18.20 1.15 16.25
N LEU A 352 -18.89 1.86 15.35
CA LEU A 352 -19.18 1.39 14.00
C LEU A 352 -18.68 2.37 12.94
N ALA A 353 -18.43 1.84 11.75
CA ALA A 353 -18.10 2.60 10.55
C ALA A 353 -19.11 2.29 9.44
N MET A 354 -19.64 3.34 8.81
CA MET A 354 -20.41 3.24 7.59
C MET A 354 -19.45 3.34 6.40
N ILE A 355 -19.41 2.30 5.55
CA ILE A 355 -18.45 2.17 4.46
C ILE A 355 -19.20 1.93 3.15
N SER A 356 -18.84 2.69 2.11
CA SER A 356 -19.23 2.33 0.75
C SER A 356 -18.16 1.39 0.19
N MET A 357 -18.56 0.16 -0.12
CA MET A 357 -17.62 -0.88 -0.54
C MET A 357 -17.25 -0.73 -2.01
N ALA A 358 -15.98 -0.94 -2.33
CA ALA A 358 -15.54 -1.15 -3.70
C ALA A 358 -15.99 -2.54 -4.17
N SER A 359 -15.96 -2.75 -5.49
CA SER A 359 -16.19 -4.10 -6.02
C SER A 359 -15.12 -5.08 -5.52
N LEU A 360 -15.36 -6.37 -5.73
CA LEU A 360 -14.30 -7.37 -5.60
C LEU A 360 -13.14 -7.04 -6.56
N LEU A 361 -11.97 -7.56 -6.23
CA LEU A 361 -10.78 -7.42 -7.06
C LEU A 361 -10.99 -8.09 -8.42
N ASP A 362 -10.41 -7.50 -9.47
CA ASP A 362 -10.27 -8.13 -10.78
C ASP A 362 -9.33 -9.33 -10.66
N GLN A 363 -9.92 -10.50 -10.48
CA GLN A 363 -9.18 -11.74 -10.22
C GLN A 363 -8.32 -12.14 -11.42
N ALA A 364 -8.80 -11.92 -12.65
CA ALA A 364 -8.04 -12.21 -13.86
C ALA A 364 -6.77 -11.36 -13.93
N LEU A 365 -6.88 -10.06 -13.63
CA LEU A 365 -5.73 -9.17 -13.59
C LEU A 365 -4.78 -9.50 -12.43
N LEU A 366 -5.33 -9.86 -11.26
CA LEU A 366 -4.54 -10.25 -10.09
C LEU A 366 -3.68 -11.48 -10.40
N GLU A 367 -4.27 -12.53 -10.97
CA GLU A 367 -3.57 -13.76 -11.36
C GLU A 367 -2.54 -13.51 -12.47
N LYS A 368 -2.94 -12.78 -13.52
CA LYS A 368 -2.07 -12.44 -14.65
C LYS A 368 -0.86 -11.61 -14.23
N SER A 369 -1.02 -10.77 -13.22
CA SER A 369 0.05 -9.95 -12.64
C SER A 369 0.81 -10.65 -11.50
N SER A 370 0.57 -11.95 -11.28
CA SER A 370 1.16 -12.73 -10.18
C SER A 370 0.98 -12.08 -8.80
N GLY A 371 -0.17 -11.43 -8.58
CA GLY A 371 -0.49 -10.74 -7.33
C GLY A 371 0.07 -9.32 -7.21
N SER A 372 0.81 -8.81 -8.20
CA SER A 372 1.43 -7.49 -8.11
C SER A 372 0.45 -6.32 -8.22
N LEU A 373 -0.65 -6.50 -8.97
CA LEU A 373 -1.70 -5.51 -9.16
C LEU A 373 -3.01 -5.91 -8.50
N ARG A 374 -3.60 -4.96 -7.77
CA ARG A 374 -4.94 -5.08 -7.18
C ARG A 374 -5.79 -3.97 -7.76
N ALA A 375 -6.75 -4.34 -8.61
CA ALA A 375 -7.69 -3.41 -9.21
C ALA A 375 -9.11 -3.78 -8.82
N CYS A 376 -9.96 -2.78 -8.58
CA CYS A 376 -11.40 -2.96 -8.36
C CYS A 376 -12.15 -1.70 -8.84
N ASN A 377 -13.45 -1.80 -9.07
CA ASN A 377 -14.28 -0.63 -9.37
C ASN A 377 -14.50 0.20 -8.10
N ALA A 378 -14.46 1.51 -8.28
CA ALA A 378 -14.72 2.50 -7.25
C ALA A 378 -16.11 2.27 -6.59
N PRO A 379 -16.25 2.53 -5.29
CA PRO A 379 -17.54 2.54 -4.62
C PRO A 379 -18.50 3.52 -5.30
N THR A 380 -19.71 3.04 -5.58
CA THR A 380 -20.77 3.83 -6.22
C THR A 380 -21.68 4.54 -5.21
N GLY A 381 -21.45 4.36 -3.90
CA GLY A 381 -22.39 4.78 -2.85
C GLY A 381 -23.66 3.92 -2.78
N GLN A 382 -23.71 2.79 -3.50
CA GLN A 382 -24.85 1.88 -3.49
C GLN A 382 -24.64 0.68 -2.56
N ASP A 383 -23.46 0.07 -2.59
CA ASP A 383 -23.06 -1.02 -1.68
C ASP A 383 -22.58 -0.42 -0.35
N MET A 384 -23.52 -0.19 0.56
CA MET A 384 -23.27 0.38 1.88
C MET A 384 -23.23 -0.74 2.92
N VAL A 385 -22.16 -0.78 3.70
CA VAL A 385 -21.95 -1.80 4.73
C VAL A 385 -21.55 -1.14 6.04
N VAL A 386 -22.09 -1.64 7.14
CA VAL A 386 -21.68 -1.28 8.50
C VAL A 386 -20.72 -2.33 9.03
N VAL A 387 -19.61 -1.89 9.60
CA VAL A 387 -18.64 -2.77 10.26
C VAL A 387 -18.24 -2.22 11.62
N LYS A 388 -17.84 -3.10 12.54
CA LYS A 388 -17.13 -2.69 13.76
C LYS A 388 -15.84 -1.99 13.38
N VAL A 389 -15.48 -0.92 14.09
CA VAL A 389 -14.22 -0.19 13.80
C VAL A 389 -12.98 -1.09 13.89
N GLY A 390 -13.03 -2.16 14.69
CA GLY A 390 -11.98 -3.18 14.79
C GLY A 390 -11.76 -4.02 13.52
N SER A 391 -12.72 -4.03 12.59
CA SER A 391 -12.59 -4.69 11.28
C SER A 391 -11.71 -3.90 10.30
N ILE A 392 -11.49 -2.59 10.57
CA ILE A 392 -10.66 -1.72 9.73
C ILE A 392 -9.18 -2.00 10.03
N GLN A 393 -8.52 -2.68 9.11
CA GLN A 393 -7.11 -3.07 9.27
C GLN A 393 -6.16 -1.91 9.01
N GLY A 394 -6.48 -1.04 8.05
CA GLY A 394 -5.55 0.01 7.63
C GLY A 394 -6.12 0.99 6.62
N VAL A 395 -5.42 2.12 6.47
CA VAL A 395 -5.61 3.04 5.34
C VAL A 395 -4.85 2.49 4.13
N VAL A 396 -5.48 2.54 2.97
CA VAL A 396 -4.86 2.22 1.68
C VAL A 396 -4.99 3.42 0.74
N SER A 397 -4.17 3.47 -0.31
CA SER A 397 -4.39 4.46 -1.36
C SER A 397 -5.12 3.81 -2.53
N ALA A 398 -6.14 4.49 -3.04
CA ALA A 398 -6.84 4.10 -4.26
C ALA A 398 -6.62 5.16 -5.33
N LEU A 399 -5.89 4.78 -6.38
CA LEU A 399 -5.51 5.66 -7.48
C LEU A 399 -6.41 5.38 -8.67
N PRO A 400 -6.87 6.38 -9.43
CA PRO A 400 -7.58 6.14 -10.68
C PRO A 400 -6.74 5.29 -11.63
N TRP A 401 -7.35 4.33 -12.32
CA TRP A 401 -6.65 3.45 -13.25
C TRP A 401 -5.96 4.26 -14.38
N PRO A 402 -4.72 3.94 -14.77
CA PRO A 402 -3.97 4.72 -15.76
C PRO A 402 -4.44 4.44 -17.19
N LEU A 403 -5.53 5.09 -17.61
CA LEU A 403 -5.94 5.16 -19.01
C LEU A 403 -5.81 6.59 -19.50
N MET A 404 -5.12 6.80 -20.63
CA MET A 404 -4.97 8.13 -21.24
C MET A 404 -5.29 8.07 -22.74
N THR A 405 -5.95 9.12 -23.24
CA THR A 405 -5.99 9.45 -24.67
C THR A 405 -5.51 10.89 -24.82
N GLY A 406 -4.34 11.10 -25.42
CA GLY A 406 -3.66 12.40 -25.40
C GLY A 406 -3.19 12.77 -23.99
N ASP A 407 -3.52 13.99 -23.54
CA ASP A 407 -3.09 14.57 -22.26
C ASP A 407 -4.13 14.45 -21.12
N LYS A 408 -5.20 13.67 -21.31
CA LYS A 408 -6.27 13.51 -20.32
C LYS A 408 -6.33 12.07 -19.84
N LEU A 409 -6.42 11.87 -18.52
CA LEU A 409 -6.88 10.59 -18.00
C LEU A 409 -8.32 10.40 -18.46
N LEU A 410 -8.56 9.28 -19.11
CA LEU A 410 -9.91 8.80 -19.33
C LEU A 410 -10.50 8.42 -17.97
N SER A 411 -11.77 8.73 -17.77
CA SER A 411 -12.51 8.22 -16.62
C SER A 411 -12.64 6.71 -16.79
N ASP A 412 -11.84 5.98 -16.04
CA ASP A 412 -12.09 4.58 -15.73
C ASP A 412 -12.55 4.53 -14.28
N ASP A 413 -13.65 3.81 -14.05
CA ASP A 413 -14.20 3.62 -12.72
C ASP A 413 -13.31 2.69 -11.88
N ARG A 414 -12.27 2.08 -12.46
CA ARG A 414 -11.32 1.25 -11.74
C ARG A 414 -10.35 2.05 -10.89
N TRP A 415 -10.15 1.57 -9.69
CA TRP A 415 -9.10 1.95 -8.76
C TRP A 415 -7.95 0.94 -8.81
N LEU A 416 -6.73 1.46 -8.79
CA LEU A 416 -5.52 0.75 -8.42
C LEU A 416 -5.32 0.89 -6.90
N ILE A 417 -5.35 -0.23 -6.19
CA ILE A 417 -5.14 -0.27 -4.74
C ILE A 417 -3.68 -0.50 -4.42
N ILE A 418 -3.10 0.42 -3.66
CA ILE A 418 -1.71 0.33 -3.18
C ILE A 418 -1.64 0.44 -1.66
N GLU A 419 -0.72 -0.31 -1.09
CA GLU A 419 -0.42 -0.34 0.33
C GLU A 419 1.03 0.08 0.54
N ASN A 420 1.30 0.79 1.63
CA ASN A 420 2.65 1.25 1.91
C ASN A 420 3.56 0.07 2.31
N PHE A 421 4.71 -0.05 1.64
CA PHE A 421 5.70 -1.09 1.89
C PHE A 421 6.11 -1.19 3.36
N GLY A 422 6.23 -2.42 3.87
CA GLY A 422 6.79 -2.67 5.20
C GLY A 422 5.86 -2.37 6.37
N ARG A 423 4.56 -2.24 6.14
CA ARG A 423 3.51 -2.38 7.17
C ARG A 423 3.10 -3.85 7.30
N ASP A 424 2.71 -4.25 8.52
CA ASP A 424 2.19 -5.60 8.82
C ASP A 424 0.88 -5.91 8.05
N LEU A 425 0.32 -4.92 7.36
CA LEU A 425 -0.95 -4.97 6.63
C LEU A 425 -0.84 -5.39 5.17
N SER A 426 0.38 -5.53 4.64
CA SER A 426 0.58 -5.86 3.22
C SER A 426 0.33 -7.35 2.95
N VAL A 427 -0.92 -7.71 2.64
CA VAL A 427 -1.31 -9.06 2.25
C VAL A 427 -1.11 -9.18 0.75
N LEU A 428 -0.05 -9.87 0.34
CA LEU A 428 0.18 -10.23 -1.07
C LEU A 428 -0.06 -11.72 -1.33
N THR A 429 -0.25 -12.51 -0.27
CA THR A 429 -0.22 -13.97 -0.35
C THR A 429 -0.93 -14.56 0.87
N GLU A 430 -2.25 -14.42 0.93
CA GLU A 430 -3.06 -15.53 1.42
C GLU A 430 -3.27 -16.44 0.22
N SER A 431 -2.70 -17.63 0.31
CA SER A 431 -2.74 -18.71 -0.67
C SER A 431 -4.08 -18.78 -1.40
N THR A 432 -4.07 -18.50 -2.71
CA THR A 432 -5.18 -18.72 -3.66
C THR A 432 -5.70 -20.18 -3.64
N THR A 433 -5.02 -21.07 -2.92
CA THR A 433 -5.36 -22.48 -2.76
C THR A 433 -6.36 -22.78 -1.62
N GLN A 434 -6.84 -21.78 -0.86
CA GLN A 434 -7.88 -22.00 0.17
C GLN A 434 -9.28 -21.54 -0.24
N LEU A 435 -9.45 -21.00 -1.46
CA LEU A 435 -10.74 -20.54 -1.99
C LEU A 435 -11.55 -21.64 -2.71
N TYR A 436 -11.10 -22.88 -2.67
CA TYR A 436 -11.79 -24.00 -3.33
C TYR A 436 -11.69 -25.28 -2.48
N SER A 437 -12.53 -25.37 -1.46
CA SER A 437 -13.14 -26.64 -1.11
C SER A 437 -14.59 -26.59 -1.57
N GLU A 438 -14.87 -27.18 -2.73
CA GLU A 438 -16.24 -27.66 -2.98
C GLU A 438 -16.62 -28.59 -1.82
N PRO A 439 -17.86 -28.56 -1.34
CA PRO A 439 -18.32 -29.53 -0.36
C PRO A 439 -18.23 -30.90 -1.03
N LEU A 440 -17.36 -31.76 -0.51
CA LEU A 440 -17.45 -33.20 -0.77
C LEU A 440 -18.86 -33.59 -0.35
N LEU A 441 -19.69 -33.93 -1.32
CA LEU A 441 -20.93 -34.65 -1.11
C LEU A 441 -20.57 -35.90 -0.31
N GLU A 442 -21.15 -36.01 0.88
CA GLU A 442 -21.23 -37.27 1.62
C GLU A 442 -22.06 -38.22 0.75
N ASP A 443 -21.39 -39.15 0.06
CA ASP A 443 -22.04 -40.36 -0.43
C ASP A 443 -22.35 -41.22 0.81
N GLU A 444 -23.61 -41.15 1.25
CA GLU A 444 -24.24 -42.18 2.05
C GLU A 444 -24.34 -43.48 1.23
N ASP A 445 -23.98 -44.57 1.89
CA ASP A 445 -24.45 -45.95 1.72
C ASP A 445 -24.23 -46.69 0.39
N ASP A 446 -23.37 -47.71 0.42
CA ASP A 446 -23.77 -49.07 -0.01
C ASP A 446 -22.78 -50.12 0.55
N ASP A 447 -23.13 -50.68 1.71
CA ASP A 447 -22.73 -52.03 2.13
C ASP A 447 -23.98 -52.94 1.96
N ASN A 448 -24.20 -53.40 0.72
CA ASN A 448 -24.65 -54.76 0.38
C ASN A 448 -24.52 -55.08 -1.11
#